data_AF-A0A830GC13-F1
#
_entry.id   AF-A0A830GC13-F1
#
_cell.length_a   1.000
_cell.length_b   1.000
_cell.length_c   1.000
_cell.angle_alpha   90.00
_cell.angle_beta   90.00
_cell.angle_gamma   90.00
#
_symmetry.space_group_name_H-M   'P 1'
#
loop_
_entity.id
_entity.type
_entity.pdbx_description
1 polymer ?
#
loop_
_entity_poly.entity_id
_entity_poly.type
_entity_poly.pdbx_seq_one_letter_code
_entity_poly.pdbx_strand_id
1 'polypeptide(L)'
;MRSTFGSRFFEAIGSRSREFLGGVVGCVGLLHFAAWAAVGDGAGARAALEAGDLALAAAGVGGYVSAHPAYVLAFVAGVAVLLSARR
;
A
#
# COMPACT_ATOMS: atom_id res chain seq x y z
N MET A 1 13.52 35.86 11.22
CA MET A 1 14.12 34.52 11.08
C MET A 1 13.18 33.66 10.23
N ARG A 2 13.47 33.50 8.94
CA ARG A 2 12.67 32.66 8.03
C ARG A 2 12.91 31.20 8.40
N SER A 3 11.85 30.42 8.58
CA SER A 3 11.89 29.02 8.99
C SER A 3 12.73 28.17 8.03
N THR A 4 14.00 27.95 8.39
CA THR A 4 14.98 27.09 7.69
C THR A 4 14.53 25.63 7.67
N PHE A 5 13.62 25.25 8.56
CA PHE A 5 13.08 23.89 8.67
C PHE A 5 12.05 23.58 7.57
N GLY A 6 11.16 24.54 7.29
CA GLY A 6 10.19 24.41 6.20
C GLY A 6 10.87 24.34 4.85
N SER A 7 11.85 25.21 4.57
CA SER A 7 12.56 25.20 3.29
C SER A 7 13.32 23.90 3.04
N ARG A 8 14.02 23.36 4.05
CA ARG A 8 14.73 22.07 3.93
C ARG A 8 13.80 20.88 3.80
N PHE A 9 12.63 20.91 4.45
CA PHE A 9 11.60 19.88 4.30
C PHE A 9 11.02 19.89 2.89
N PHE A 10 10.65 21.05 2.36
CA PHE A 10 10.15 21.18 0.99
C PHE A 10 11.22 20.91 -0.09
N GLU A 11 12.50 21.15 0.20
CA GLU A 11 13.62 20.85 -0.69
C GLU A 11 14.01 19.36 -0.67
N ALA A 12 13.92 18.71 0.50
CA ALA A 12 14.01 17.26 0.64
C ALA A 12 12.82 16.53 0.01
N ILE A 13 11.61 17.10 0.12
CA ILE A 13 10.42 16.60 -0.58
C ILE A 13 10.52 16.91 -2.07
N GLY A 14 11.07 18.05 -2.49
CA GLY A 14 11.26 18.39 -3.90
C GLY A 14 12.17 17.37 -4.60
N SER A 15 13.28 17.01 -3.94
CA SER A 15 14.25 16.02 -4.43
C SER A 15 13.76 14.56 -4.34
N ARG A 16 12.79 14.25 -3.46
CA ARG A 16 12.22 12.90 -3.27
C ARG A 16 10.71 12.84 -3.47
N SER A 17 10.17 13.78 -4.25
CA SER A 17 8.71 13.98 -4.40
C SER A 17 8.02 12.73 -4.95
N ARG A 18 8.70 12.05 -5.88
CA ARG A 18 8.25 10.77 -6.43
C ARG A 18 8.32 9.65 -5.40
N GLU A 19 9.39 9.55 -4.62
CA GLU A 19 9.49 8.53 -3.55
C GLU A 19 8.39 8.73 -2.50
N PHE A 20 8.16 9.97 -2.08
CA PHE A 20 7.11 10.31 -1.13
C PHE A 20 5.73 9.98 -1.69
N LEU A 21 5.43 10.41 -2.92
CA LEU A 21 4.15 10.11 -3.57
C LEU A 21 3.93 8.60 -3.73
N GLY A 22 4.94 7.87 -4.24
CA GLY A 22 4.87 6.43 -4.38
C GLY A 22 4.68 5.71 -3.04
N GLY A 23 5.37 6.19 -1.99
CA GLY A 23 5.20 5.71 -0.62
C GLY A 23 3.79 5.91 -0.08
N VAL A 24 3.25 7.12 -0.16
CA VAL A 24 1.89 7.44 0.33
C VAL A 24 0.84 6.61 -0.41
N VAL A 25 0.89 6.60 -1.76
CA VAL A 25 -0.10 5.87 -2.58
C VAL A 25 0.00 4.36 -2.33
N GLY A 26 1.22 3.84 -2.21
CA GLY A 26 1.45 2.43 -1.87
C GLY A 26 0.89 2.06 -0.49
N CYS A 27 1.13 2.90 0.52
CA CYS A 27 0.63 2.70 1.87
C CYS A 27 -0.90 2.68 1.95
N VAL A 28 -1.61 3.47 1.14
CA VAL A 28 -3.08 3.46 1.12
C VAL A 28 -3.60 2.06 0.74
N GLY A 29 -3.05 1.46 -0.32
CA GLY A 29 -3.45 0.12 -0.74
C GLY A 29 -3.15 -0.95 0.32
N LEU A 30 -1.95 -0.87 0.92
CA LEU A 30 -1.51 -1.80 1.96
C LEU A 30 -2.35 -1.70 3.24
N LEU A 31 -2.61 -0.48 3.72
CA LEU A 31 -3.39 -0.24 4.93
C LEU A 31 -4.84 -0.68 4.75
N HIS A 32 -5.42 -0.46 3.57
CA HIS A 32 -6.77 -0.93 3.29
C HIS A 32 -6.84 -2.47 3.31
N PHE A 33 -5.87 -3.15 2.68
CA PHE A 33 -5.80 -4.62 2.72
C PHE A 33 -5.63 -5.15 4.15
N ALA A 34 -4.76 -4.52 4.93
CA ALA A 34 -4.56 -4.88 6.33
C ALA A 34 -5.83 -4.69 7.17
N ALA A 35 -6.56 -3.58 6.96
CA ALA A 35 -7.84 -3.33 7.63
C ALA A 35 -8.89 -4.38 7.25
N TRP A 36 -9.02 -4.70 5.96
CA TRP A 36 -9.90 -5.76 5.48
C TRP A 36 -9.57 -7.12 6.12
N ALA A 37 -8.29 -7.48 6.21
CA ALA A 37 -7.85 -8.74 6.80
C ALA A 37 -8.03 -8.82 8.33
N ALA A 38 -7.98 -7.68 9.02
CA ALA A 38 -8.03 -7.61 10.49
C ALA A 38 -9.44 -7.45 11.06
N VAL A 39 -10.28 -6.63 10.43
CA VAL A 39 -11.60 -6.23 10.96
C VAL A 39 -12.71 -6.24 9.92
N GLY A 40 -12.39 -6.48 8.65
CA GLY A 40 -13.38 -6.67 7.59
C GLY A 40 -13.64 -8.14 7.29
N ASP A 41 -14.17 -8.37 6.08
CA ASP A 41 -14.56 -9.71 5.60
C ASP A 41 -13.35 -10.62 5.27
N GLY A 42 -12.12 -10.18 5.52
CA GLY A 42 -10.90 -10.94 5.26
C GLY A 42 -10.53 -11.96 6.34
N ALA A 43 -11.29 -12.04 7.43
CA ALA A 43 -11.02 -12.96 8.54
C ALA A 43 -10.91 -14.43 8.09
N GLY A 44 -11.77 -14.87 7.16
CA GLY A 44 -11.72 -16.24 6.62
C GLY A 44 -10.45 -16.53 5.80
N ALA A 45 -10.02 -15.57 4.97
CA ALA A 45 -8.78 -15.69 4.20
C ALA A 45 -7.55 -15.75 5.12
N ARG A 46 -7.58 -14.94 6.19
CA ARG A 46 -6.53 -14.93 7.22
C ARG A 46 -6.49 -16.25 7.99
N ALA A 47 -7.63 -16.77 8.43
CA ALA A 47 -7.70 -18.05 9.13
C ALA A 47 -7.21 -19.21 8.25
N ALA A 48 -7.54 -19.20 6.95
CA ALA A 48 -7.02 -20.18 5.99
C ALA A 48 -5.48 -20.11 5.87
N LEU A 49 -4.91 -18.89 5.83
CA LEU A 49 -3.46 -18.69 5.83
C LEU A 49 -2.82 -19.24 7.11
N GLU A 50 -3.41 -18.95 8.27
CA GLU A 50 -2.93 -19.45 9.59
C GLU A 50 -3.03 -20.98 9.70
N ALA A 51 -4.02 -21.59 9.04
CA ALA A 51 -4.19 -23.04 8.94
C ALA A 51 -3.31 -23.70 7.86
N GLY A 52 -2.58 -22.92 7.05
CA GLY A 52 -1.76 -23.41 5.94
C GLY A 52 -2.55 -23.80 4.68
N ASP A 53 -3.86 -23.52 4.62
CA ASP A 53 -4.67 -23.74 3.43
C ASP A 53 -4.49 -22.57 2.43
N LEU A 54 -3.42 -22.66 1.65
CA LEU A 54 -3.05 -21.63 0.69
C LEU A 54 -4.05 -21.47 -0.46
N ALA A 55 -4.78 -22.54 -0.82
CA ALA A 55 -5.78 -22.47 -1.89
C ALA A 55 -6.98 -21.64 -1.46
N LEU A 56 -7.48 -21.89 -0.25
CA LEU A 56 -8.58 -21.13 0.33
C LEU A 56 -8.17 -19.69 0.64
N ALA A 57 -6.96 -19.48 1.16
CA ALA A 57 -6.41 -18.14 1.37
C ALA A 57 -6.30 -17.35 0.05
N ALA A 58 -5.81 -17.99 -1.02
CA ALA A 58 -5.70 -17.38 -2.34
C ALA A 58 -7.07 -17.03 -2.93
N ALA A 59 -8.08 -17.88 -2.76
CA ALA A 59 -9.45 -17.59 -3.19
C ALA A 59 -10.00 -16.34 -2.45
N GLY A 60 -9.78 -16.25 -1.14
CA GLY A 60 -10.19 -15.08 -0.35
C GLY A 60 -9.49 -13.78 -0.78
N VAL A 61 -8.17 -13.84 -1.01
CA VAL A 61 -7.41 -12.69 -1.54
C VAL A 61 -7.87 -12.33 -2.96
N GLY A 62 -8.20 -13.31 -3.80
CA GLY A 62 -8.79 -13.09 -5.12
C GLY A 62 -10.11 -12.34 -5.04
N GLY A 63 -10.96 -12.69 -4.07
CA GLY A 63 -12.18 -11.94 -3.75
C GLY A 63 -11.90 -10.47 -3.40
N TYR A 64 -10.89 -10.22 -2.56
CA TYR A 64 -10.45 -8.85 -2.24
C TYR A 64 -10.03 -8.08 -3.50
N VAL A 65 -9.21 -8.69 -4.36
CA VAL A 65 -8.75 -8.04 -5.60
C VAL A 65 -9.92 -7.65 -6.50
N SER A 66 -10.93 -8.52 -6.62
CA SER A 66 -12.12 -8.26 -7.42
C SER A 66 -13.02 -7.17 -6.82
N ALA A 67 -13.17 -7.14 -5.50
CA ALA A 67 -14.04 -6.17 -4.81
C ALA A 67 -13.37 -4.79 -4.64
N HIS A 68 -12.03 -4.75 -4.59
CA HIS A 68 -11.26 -3.57 -4.22
C HIS A 68 -10.13 -3.24 -5.22
N PRO A 69 -10.39 -3.21 -6.55
CA PRO A 69 -9.33 -3.08 -7.55
C PRO A 69 -8.56 -1.76 -7.42
N ALA A 70 -9.21 -0.68 -6.99
CA ALA A 70 -8.57 0.62 -6.81
C ALA A 70 -7.42 0.59 -5.78
N TYR A 71 -7.59 -0.16 -4.69
CA TYR A 71 -6.57 -0.26 -3.63
C TYR A 71 -5.41 -1.16 -4.03
N VAL A 72 -5.69 -2.20 -4.83
CA VAL A 72 -4.64 -3.02 -5.45
C VAL A 72 -3.82 -2.17 -6.43
N LEU A 73 -4.49 -1.39 -7.29
CA LEU A 73 -3.83 -0.47 -8.21
C LEU A 73 -3.04 0.61 -7.47
N ALA A 74 -3.56 1.15 -6.37
CA ALA A 74 -2.82 2.10 -5.54
C ALA A 74 -1.52 1.49 -5.00
N PHE A 75 -1.57 0.25 -4.48
CA PHE A 75 -0.37 -0.45 -4.05
C PHE A 75 0.64 -0.64 -5.20
N VAL A 76 0.20 -1.19 -6.34
CA VAL A 76 1.06 -1.46 -7.50
C VAL A 76 1.64 -0.18 -8.09
N ALA A 77 0.83 0.85 -8.27
CA ALA A 77 1.27 2.15 -8.78
C ALA A 77 2.26 2.82 -7.81
N GLY A 78 2.00 2.76 -6.50
CA GLY A 78 2.90 3.27 -5.48
C GLY A 78 4.29 2.62 -5.54
N VAL A 79 4.33 1.28 -5.65
CA VAL A 79 5.57 0.52 -5.84
C VAL A 79 6.27 0.89 -7.15
N ALA A 80 5.55 0.97 -8.27
CA ALA A 80 6.12 1.36 -9.56
C ALA A 80 6.75 2.77 -9.51
N VAL A 81 6.08 3.72 -8.85
CA VAL A 81 6.60 5.08 -8.66
C VAL A 81 7.85 5.07 -7.78
N LEU A 82 7.84 4.34 -6.67
CA LEU A 82 9.02 4.16 -5.80
C LEU A 82 10.22 3.57 -6.57
N LEU A 83 9.99 2.54 -7.39
CA LEU A 83 11.04 1.90 -8.17
C LEU A 83 11.58 2.79 -9.28
N SER A 84 10.73 3.59 -9.92
CA SER A 84 11.17 4.54 -10.95
C SER A 84 11.92 5.74 -10.38
N ALA A 85 11.65 6.13 -9.12
CA ALA A 85 12.37 7.19 -8.44
C ALA A 85 13.81 6.80 -8.03
N ARG A 86 14.13 5.50 -8.00
CA ARG A 86 15.46 4.97 -7.65
C ARG A 86 16.38 4.76 -8.86
N ARG A 87 15.92 5.04 -10.08
CA ARG A 87 16.68 4.94 -11.33
C ARG A 87 17.14 6.32 -11.77
#